data_AF-F4HBJ3-F1
#
_entry.id   AF-F4HBJ3-F1
#
_cell.length_a   1.000
_cell.length_b   1.000
_cell.length_c   1.000
_cell.angle_alpha   90.00
_cell.angle_beta   90.00
_cell.angle_gamma   90.00
#
_symmetry.space_group_name_H-M   'P 1'
#
loop_
_entity.id
_entity.type
_entity.pdbx_description
1 polymer ?
#
loop_
_entity_poly.entity_id
_entity_poly.type
_entity_poly.pdbx_seq_one_letter_code
_entity_poly.pdbx_strand_id
1 'polypeptide(L)'
;MPIDNQQLQYFNGLTELEELDLSFNAFTDLSALNNLPNLKEICIYGHYEDVDISSLINFPKLENIEMDTATDITILGQLKQLKSLDYRSDEREFDCSKIEWLTEQLPHCKFDFCLPSEQWIEQGLSDLNFLYCLALRGLKKRECEIIHSAIC
;
A
#
# COMPACT_ATOMS: atom_id res chain seq x y z
N MET A 1 5.60 23.06 10.52
CA MET A 1 6.78 22.35 9.98
C MET A 1 6.38 20.89 9.90
N PRO A 2 6.52 20.23 8.73
CA PRO A 2 6.23 18.81 8.61
C PRO A 2 7.12 18.02 9.57
N ILE A 3 6.62 16.88 10.04
CA ILE A 3 7.35 15.94 10.89
C ILE A 3 8.44 15.28 10.04
N ASP A 4 9.68 15.28 10.52
CA ASP A 4 10.79 14.50 9.96
C ASP A 4 11.08 13.23 10.79
N ASN A 5 12.03 12.41 10.34
CA ASN A 5 12.41 11.18 11.04
C ASN A 5 12.86 11.41 12.49
N GLN A 6 13.45 12.57 12.84
CA GLN A 6 13.89 12.86 14.20
C GLN A 6 12.69 13.07 15.14
N GLN A 7 11.60 13.62 14.61
CA GLN A 7 10.39 13.92 15.37
C GLN A 7 9.48 12.70 15.53
N LEU A 8 9.59 11.67 14.68
CA LEU A 8 8.86 10.41 14.84
C LEU A 8 9.10 9.75 16.20
N GLN A 9 10.28 9.92 16.80
CA GLN A 9 10.57 9.35 18.12
C GLN A 9 9.64 9.87 19.24
N TYR A 10 8.96 11.00 19.04
CA TYR A 10 8.03 11.57 20.02
C TYR A 10 6.75 10.75 20.19
N PHE A 11 6.43 9.87 19.24
CA PHE A 11 5.32 8.93 19.36
C PHE A 11 5.69 7.69 20.18
N ASN A 12 6.99 7.46 20.46
CA ASN A 12 7.44 6.29 21.20
C ASN A 12 6.88 6.31 22.63
N GLY A 13 6.30 5.18 23.04
CA GLY A 13 5.70 5.04 24.38
C GLY A 13 4.25 5.51 24.49
N LEU A 14 3.61 5.96 23.39
CA LEU A 14 2.16 6.13 23.33
C LEU A 14 1.47 4.76 23.24
N THR A 15 1.51 4.00 24.33
CA THR A 15 1.09 2.58 24.34
C THR A 15 -0.38 2.38 24.05
N GLU A 16 -1.21 3.39 24.29
CA GLU A 16 -2.66 3.36 24.01
C GLU A 16 -3.02 3.87 22.61
N LEU A 17 -2.04 4.28 21.79
CA LEU A 17 -2.30 4.77 20.44
C LEU A 17 -2.79 3.62 19.55
N GLU A 18 -4.00 3.76 19.03
CA GLU A 18 -4.60 2.79 18.09
C GLU A 18 -4.55 3.28 16.64
N GLU A 19 -4.55 4.59 16.42
CA GLU A 19 -4.61 5.22 15.10
C GLU A 19 -3.52 6.30 15.01
N LEU A 20 -2.77 6.33 13.90
CA LEU A 20 -1.70 7.29 13.67
C LEU A 20 -1.75 7.83 12.22
N ASP A 21 -2.11 9.11 12.09
CA ASP A 21 -2.02 9.83 10.82
C ASP A 21 -0.70 10.61 10.75
N LEU A 22 0.10 10.25 9.76
CA LEU A 22 1.40 10.81 9.43
C LEU A 22 1.44 11.35 7.99
N SER A 23 0.27 11.69 7.44
CA SER A 23 0.14 12.25 6.10
C SER A 23 0.75 13.65 5.99
N PHE A 24 1.23 14.01 4.79
CA PHE A 24 1.81 15.32 4.45
C PHE A 24 3.00 15.71 5.33
N ASN A 25 3.90 14.77 5.56
CA ASN A 25 5.12 14.96 6.33
C ASN A 25 6.38 14.82 5.45
N ALA A 26 7.56 14.78 6.06
CA ALA A 26 8.84 14.81 5.36
C ALA A 26 9.83 13.76 5.92
N PHE A 27 9.32 12.63 6.38
CA PHE A 27 10.15 11.49 6.77
C PHE A 27 10.34 10.54 5.59
N THR A 28 11.47 9.87 5.55
CA THR A 28 11.80 8.89 4.50
C THR A 28 11.67 7.44 4.96
N ASP A 29 11.49 7.23 6.26
CA ASP A 29 11.34 5.91 6.86
C ASP A 29 10.61 6.02 8.21
N LEU A 30 10.09 4.89 8.67
CA LEU A 30 9.38 4.79 9.94
C LEU A 30 10.23 4.18 11.06
N SER A 31 11.54 4.00 10.88
CA SER A 31 12.42 3.25 11.81
C SER A 31 12.52 3.88 13.20
N ALA A 32 12.27 5.19 13.30
CA ALA A 32 12.22 5.91 14.57
C ALA A 32 10.95 5.63 15.39
N LEU A 33 9.86 5.15 14.75
CA LEU A 33 8.67 4.65 15.43
C LEU A 33 8.95 3.27 16.02
N ASN A 34 9.04 3.22 17.34
CA ASN A 34 9.34 2.02 18.07
C ASN A 34 8.22 1.73 19.08
N ASN A 35 7.77 0.48 19.09
CA ASN A 35 6.92 -0.08 20.14
C ASN A 35 5.59 0.67 20.36
N LEU A 36 4.69 0.59 19.37
CA LEU A 36 3.28 0.99 19.48
C LEU A 36 2.41 -0.28 19.54
N PRO A 37 2.28 -0.92 20.72
CA PRO A 37 1.73 -2.28 20.84
C PRO A 37 0.23 -2.38 20.52
N ASN A 38 -0.47 -1.24 20.53
CA ASN A 38 -1.89 -1.15 20.26
C ASN A 38 -2.23 -0.49 18.92
N LEU A 39 -1.23 -0.09 18.11
CA LEU A 39 -1.47 0.55 16.82
C LEU A 39 -2.18 -0.44 15.88
N LYS A 40 -3.34 -0.03 15.38
CA LYS A 40 -4.20 -0.77 14.45
C LYS A 40 -4.24 -0.12 13.08
N GLU A 41 -4.14 1.20 13.01
CA GLU A 41 -4.30 1.95 11.77
C GLU A 41 -3.18 2.96 11.59
N ILE A 42 -2.61 3.01 10.39
CA ILE A 42 -1.63 4.03 10.02
C ILE A 42 -1.94 4.61 8.65
N CYS A 43 -1.86 5.93 8.54
CA CYS A 43 -2.06 6.69 7.32
C CYS A 43 -0.78 7.48 6.99
N ILE A 44 -0.21 7.28 5.80
CA ILE A 44 1.03 7.92 5.35
C ILE A 44 0.90 8.46 3.90
N TYR A 45 -0.11 9.28 3.64
CA TYR A 45 -0.28 9.93 2.33
C TYR A 45 0.56 11.20 2.15
N GLY A 46 0.74 11.65 0.92
CA GLY A 46 1.21 12.98 0.57
C GLY A 46 2.69 13.19 0.85
N HIS A 47 3.50 12.12 0.74
CA HIS A 47 4.96 12.20 0.83
C HIS A 47 5.57 12.48 -0.55
N TYR A 48 6.64 13.28 -0.59
CA TYR A 48 7.31 13.65 -1.83
C TYR A 48 8.25 12.56 -2.38
N GLU A 49 8.77 11.72 -1.48
CA GLU A 49 9.70 10.63 -1.78
C GLU A 49 9.13 9.31 -1.26
N ASP A 50 9.65 8.20 -1.80
CA ASP A 50 9.22 6.89 -1.35
C ASP A 50 9.64 6.60 0.09
N VAL A 51 8.67 6.15 0.89
CA VAL A 51 8.87 5.87 2.31
C VAL A 51 9.30 4.42 2.51
N ASP A 52 10.38 4.19 3.25
CA ASP A 52 10.73 2.85 3.75
C ASP A 52 9.80 2.45 4.91
N ILE A 53 8.89 1.54 4.58
CA ILE A 53 7.87 0.99 5.47
C ILE A 53 8.29 -0.32 6.14
N SER A 54 9.55 -0.74 6.03
CA SER A 54 10.02 -2.04 6.56
C SER A 54 9.77 -2.23 8.05
N SER A 55 9.77 -1.14 8.83
CA SER A 55 9.50 -1.16 10.26
C SER A 55 8.04 -1.43 10.65
N LEU A 56 7.08 -1.35 9.70
CA LEU A 56 5.67 -1.65 9.97
C LEU A 56 5.44 -3.08 10.46
N ILE A 57 6.32 -4.02 10.10
CA ILE A 57 6.28 -5.42 10.56
C ILE A 57 6.38 -5.58 12.08
N ASN A 58 6.85 -4.54 12.77
CA ASN A 58 7.04 -4.55 14.23
C ASN A 58 5.76 -4.20 15.01
N PHE A 59 4.66 -3.84 14.33
CA PHE A 59 3.40 -3.47 14.98
C PHE A 59 2.43 -4.66 15.00
N PRO A 60 2.30 -5.38 16.14
CA PRO A 60 1.63 -6.69 16.19
C PRO A 60 0.11 -6.63 15.98
N LYS A 61 -0.49 -5.44 16.09
CA LYS A 61 -1.93 -5.23 15.93
C LYS A 61 -2.28 -4.39 14.71
N LEU A 62 -1.32 -4.08 13.84
CA LEU A 62 -1.55 -3.24 12.67
C LEU A 62 -2.45 -3.98 11.67
N GLU A 63 -3.67 -3.48 11.49
CA GLU A 63 -4.73 -4.09 10.69
C GLU A 63 -5.04 -3.30 9.43
N ASN A 64 -4.89 -1.98 9.45
CA ASN A 64 -5.23 -1.10 8.34
C ASN A 64 -4.04 -0.19 7.99
N ILE A 65 -3.67 -0.18 6.71
CA ILE A 65 -2.63 0.70 6.18
C ILE A 65 -3.21 1.48 5.01
N GLU A 66 -3.03 2.79 5.05
CA GLU A 66 -3.35 3.70 3.96
C GLU A 66 -2.08 4.47 3.54
N MET A 67 -1.69 4.38 2.26
CA MET A 67 -0.48 5.02 1.76
C MET A 67 -0.53 5.25 0.24
N ASP A 68 0.21 6.23 -0.26
CA ASP A 68 0.42 6.48 -1.70
C ASP A 68 1.84 6.16 -2.15
N THR A 69 2.72 5.82 -1.22
CA THR A 69 4.11 5.50 -1.54
C THR A 69 4.73 4.48 -0.59
N ALA A 70 5.62 3.66 -1.14
CA ALA A 70 6.50 2.77 -0.41
C ALA A 70 7.68 2.33 -1.29
N THR A 71 8.87 2.20 -0.72
CA THR A 71 10.04 1.65 -1.43
C THR A 71 9.86 0.17 -1.80
N ASP A 72 9.19 -0.61 -0.94
CA ASP A 72 8.86 -2.01 -1.18
C ASP A 72 7.60 -2.44 -0.41
N ILE A 73 6.52 -2.70 -1.14
CA ILE A 73 5.26 -3.19 -0.56
C ILE A 73 5.27 -4.69 -0.21
N THR A 74 6.23 -5.47 -0.72
CA THR A 74 6.24 -6.92 -0.47
C THR A 74 6.51 -7.26 1.00
N ILE A 75 7.12 -6.35 1.76
CA ILE A 75 7.29 -6.53 3.20
C ILE A 75 5.94 -6.72 3.93
N LEU A 76 4.86 -6.12 3.40
CA LEU A 76 3.52 -6.21 3.98
C LEU A 76 2.98 -7.64 3.98
N GLY A 77 3.47 -8.52 3.11
CA GLY A 77 3.09 -9.95 3.10
C GLY A 77 3.41 -10.69 4.40
N GLN A 78 4.24 -10.12 5.28
CA GLN A 78 4.53 -10.64 6.62
C GLN A 78 3.46 -10.29 7.66
N LEU A 79 2.65 -9.26 7.42
CA LEU A 79 1.59 -8.80 8.32
C LEU A 79 0.34 -9.67 8.17
N LYS A 80 0.38 -10.90 8.70
CA LYS A 80 -0.72 -11.88 8.57
C LYS A 80 -2.03 -11.47 9.26
N GLN A 81 -2.01 -10.38 10.02
CA GLN A 81 -3.16 -9.75 10.66
C GLN A 81 -3.76 -8.61 9.84
N LEU A 82 -3.12 -8.19 8.74
CA LEU A 82 -3.56 -7.05 7.94
C LEU A 82 -4.93 -7.33 7.30
N LYS A 83 -5.90 -6.48 7.58
CA LYS A 83 -7.28 -6.58 7.11
C LYS A 83 -7.55 -5.70 5.90
N SER A 84 -6.92 -4.53 5.82
CA SER A 84 -7.10 -3.60 4.72
C SER A 84 -5.78 -2.94 4.33
N LEU A 85 -5.54 -2.87 3.02
CA LEU A 85 -4.47 -2.08 2.43
C LEU A 85 -5.07 -1.17 1.35
N ASP A 86 -5.09 0.14 1.60
CA ASP A 86 -5.36 1.16 0.59
C ASP A 86 -4.01 1.70 0.08
N TYR A 87 -3.61 1.29 -1.13
CA TYR A 87 -2.36 1.71 -1.75
C TYR A 87 -2.64 2.48 -3.04
N ARG A 88 -2.52 3.81 -2.96
CA ARG A 88 -2.81 4.74 -4.06
C ARG A 88 -1.52 5.28 -4.66
N SER A 89 -0.79 4.42 -5.36
CA SER A 89 0.46 4.85 -5.98
C SER A 89 0.21 5.85 -7.11
N ASP A 90 0.94 6.96 -7.09
CA ASP A 90 1.08 7.90 -8.22
C ASP A 90 1.95 7.27 -9.33
N GLU A 91 1.47 6.15 -9.85
CA GLU A 91 1.44 5.74 -11.26
C GLU A 91 2.76 5.66 -12.06
N ARG A 92 3.93 5.84 -11.43
CA ARG A 92 5.24 5.77 -12.12
C ARG A 92 5.79 4.35 -12.26
N GLU A 93 5.49 3.43 -11.34
CA GLU A 93 5.90 2.01 -11.42
C GLU A 93 4.87 1.09 -10.74
N PHE A 94 3.75 0.82 -11.42
CA PHE A 94 2.74 -0.12 -10.93
C PHE A 94 3.16 -1.58 -11.24
N ASP A 95 3.82 -2.25 -10.29
CA ASP A 95 4.25 -3.64 -10.44
C ASP A 95 3.15 -4.63 -10.03
N CYS A 96 2.47 -5.18 -11.02
CA CYS A 96 1.38 -6.13 -10.83
C CYS A 96 1.83 -7.44 -10.17
N SER A 97 3.09 -7.82 -10.34
CA SER A 97 3.65 -9.06 -9.78
C SER A 97 3.77 -8.96 -8.26
N LYS A 98 4.17 -7.79 -7.73
CA LYS A 98 4.21 -7.55 -6.28
C LYS A 98 2.82 -7.61 -5.68
N ILE A 99 1.83 -7.08 -6.40
CA ILE A 99 0.44 -7.10 -5.97
C ILE A 99 -0.13 -8.52 -6.00
N GLU A 100 0.04 -9.26 -7.10
CA GLU A 100 -0.33 -10.69 -7.19
C GLU A 100 0.23 -11.45 -5.99
N TRP A 101 1.54 -11.33 -5.77
CA TRP A 101 2.21 -11.97 -4.65
C TRP A 101 1.61 -11.55 -3.29
N LEU A 102 1.33 -10.26 -3.08
CA LEU A 102 0.69 -9.80 -1.84
C LEU A 102 -0.71 -10.38 -1.64
N THR A 103 -1.50 -10.49 -2.71
CA THR A 103 -2.84 -11.11 -2.64
C THR A 103 -2.76 -12.60 -2.32
N GLU A 104 -1.72 -13.31 -2.80
CA GLU A 104 -1.45 -14.70 -2.41
C GLU A 104 -1.02 -14.82 -0.94
N GLN A 105 -0.20 -13.88 -0.46
CA GLN A 105 0.30 -13.90 0.91
C GLN A 105 -0.76 -13.51 1.95
N LEU A 106 -1.72 -12.68 1.57
CA LEU A 106 -2.76 -12.13 2.43
C LEU A 106 -4.15 -12.28 1.77
N PRO A 107 -4.64 -13.51 1.56
CA PRO A 107 -5.89 -13.77 0.83
C PRO A 107 -7.14 -13.26 1.58
N HIS A 108 -7.00 -12.87 2.84
CA HIS A 108 -8.06 -12.27 3.67
C HIS A 108 -8.02 -10.74 3.70
N CYS A 109 -6.92 -10.13 3.27
CA CYS A 109 -6.77 -8.69 3.28
C CYS A 109 -7.58 -8.09 2.12
N LYS A 110 -8.36 -7.06 2.42
CA LYS A 110 -9.02 -6.25 1.41
C LYS A 110 -7.98 -5.29 0.83
N PHE A 111 -7.71 -5.43 -0.45
CA PHE A 111 -6.85 -4.50 -1.17
C PHE A 111 -7.70 -3.47 -1.92
N ASP A 112 -7.41 -2.19 -1.70
CA ASP A 112 -7.88 -1.11 -2.55
C ASP A 112 -6.67 -0.45 -3.22
N PHE A 113 -6.50 -0.75 -4.50
CA PHE A 113 -5.47 -0.12 -5.32
C PHE A 113 -6.14 0.91 -6.20
N CYS A 114 -5.80 2.19 -6.05
CA CYS A 114 -6.27 3.20 -7.00
C CYS A 114 -5.62 2.89 -8.36
N LEU A 115 -6.42 2.43 -9.31
CA LEU A 115 -5.95 2.23 -10.67
C LEU A 115 -5.73 3.59 -11.32
N PRO A 116 -4.76 3.69 -12.24
CA PRO A 116 -4.64 4.85 -13.11
C PRO A 116 -5.99 5.17 -13.74
N SER A 117 -6.38 6.44 -13.73
CA SER A 117 -7.65 6.88 -14.31
C SER A 117 -7.75 6.47 -15.79
N GLU A 118 -8.97 6.29 -16.32
CA GLU A 118 -9.21 5.84 -17.71
C GLU A 118 -8.46 6.67 -18.79
N GLN A 119 -8.05 7.91 -18.48
CA GLN A 119 -7.20 8.75 -19.34
C GLN A 119 -5.83 8.14 -19.67
N TRP A 120 -5.42 7.08 -18.95
CA TRP A 120 -4.16 6.38 -19.11
C TRP A 120 -4.20 5.28 -20.18
N ILE A 121 -5.40 4.89 -20.61
CA ILE A 121 -5.61 3.97 -21.73
C ILE A 121 -5.06 4.57 -23.04
N GLU A 122 -5.11 5.90 -23.17
CA GLU A 122 -4.71 6.61 -24.39
C GLU A 122 -3.20 6.93 -24.46
N GLN A 123 -2.47 6.91 -23.33
CA GLN A 123 -1.04 7.26 -23.26
C GLN A 123 -0.09 6.05 -23.35
N GLY A 124 -0.61 4.85 -23.61
CA GLY A 124 0.22 3.72 -24.02
C GLY A 124 0.80 2.88 -22.88
N LEU A 125 0.06 2.68 -21.78
CA LEU A 125 0.17 1.40 -21.07
C LEU A 125 -0.52 0.36 -21.94
N SER A 126 0.25 -0.30 -22.81
CA SER A 126 -0.27 -1.35 -23.70
C SER A 126 -0.63 -2.65 -22.98
N ASP A 127 -0.42 -2.78 -21.68
CA ASP A 127 0.00 -4.08 -21.18
C ASP A 127 -0.92 -4.69 -20.11
N LEU A 128 -1.12 -6.00 -20.29
CA LEU A 128 -1.67 -7.07 -19.44
C LEU A 128 -1.77 -6.77 -17.93
N ASN A 129 -0.83 -6.02 -17.38
CA ASN A 129 -0.78 -5.49 -16.02
C ASN A 129 -2.08 -4.77 -15.60
N PHE A 130 -2.58 -3.82 -16.37
CA PHE A 130 -3.81 -3.08 -16.00
C PHE A 130 -5.05 -4.00 -15.89
N LEU A 131 -5.15 -4.95 -16.83
CA LEU A 131 -6.24 -5.93 -16.88
C LEU A 131 -6.13 -6.97 -15.76
N TYR A 132 -4.90 -7.31 -15.39
CA TYR A 132 -4.60 -8.16 -14.24
C TYR A 132 -5.06 -7.49 -12.94
N CYS A 133 -4.81 -6.20 -12.76
CA CYS A 133 -5.29 -5.45 -11.59
C CYS A 133 -6.82 -5.33 -11.53
N LEU A 134 -7.46 -5.13 -12.68
CA LEU A 134 -8.92 -5.16 -12.79
C LEU A 134 -9.49 -6.54 -12.40
N ALA A 135 -8.82 -7.64 -12.77
CA ALA A 135 -9.21 -8.99 -12.35
C ALA A 135 -9.09 -9.19 -10.83
N LEU A 136 -8.05 -8.63 -10.19
CA LEU A 136 -7.87 -8.68 -8.74
C LEU A 136 -8.95 -7.92 -7.95
N ARG A 137 -9.63 -6.94 -8.56
CA ARG A 137 -10.81 -6.27 -7.97
C ARG A 137 -12.10 -7.11 -8.00
N GLY A 138 -12.04 -8.37 -8.45
CA GLY A 138 -13.20 -9.25 -8.47
C GLY A 138 -14.17 -8.96 -9.62
N LEU A 139 -13.69 -8.37 -10.72
CA LEU A 139 -14.48 -8.34 -11.96
C LEU A 139 -14.83 -9.77 -12.38
N LYS A 140 -16.01 -9.95 -12.99
CA LYS A 140 -16.47 -11.28 -13.36
C LYS A 140 -15.49 -11.84 -14.39
N LYS A 141 -14.95 -13.04 -14.14
CA LYS A 141 -14.03 -13.80 -15.01
C LYS A 141 -14.26 -13.65 -16.52
N ARG A 142 -15.52 -13.55 -16.95
CA ARG A 142 -15.97 -13.39 -18.33
C ARG A 142 -15.55 -12.06 -18.98
N GLU A 143 -15.42 -11.01 -18.20
CA GLU A 143 -14.97 -9.68 -18.64
C GLU A 143 -13.45 -9.67 -18.83
N CYS A 144 -12.70 -10.40 -18.00
CA CYS A 144 -11.24 -10.58 -18.15
C CYS A 144 -10.87 -11.49 -19.34
N GLU A 145 -11.64 -12.57 -19.61
CA GLU A 145 -11.41 -13.48 -20.74
C GLU A 145 -11.62 -12.82 -22.11
N ILE A 146 -12.60 -11.91 -22.22
CA ILE A 146 -12.84 -11.14 -23.45
C ILE A 146 -11.61 -10.29 -23.78
N ILE A 147 -10.98 -9.67 -22.78
CA ILE A 147 -9.87 -8.77 -23.00
C ILE A 147 -8.57 -9.54 -23.31
N HIS A 148 -8.35 -10.71 -22.70
CA HIS A 148 -7.24 -11.59 -23.08
C HIS A 148 -7.34 -12.09 -24.54
N SER A 149 -8.55 -12.43 -25.01
CA SER A 149 -8.76 -12.90 -26.38
C SER A 149 -8.71 -11.80 -27.46
N ALA A 150 -8.83 -10.53 -27.08
CA ALA A 150 -8.81 -9.39 -28.00
C ALA A 150 -7.40 -8.85 -28.29
N ILE A 151 -6.38 -9.32 -27.56
CA ILE A 151 -4.99 -8.86 -27.63
C ILE A 151 -4.04 -9.97 -28.17
N CYS A 152 -4.59 -11.15 -28.51
CA CYS A 152 -3.90 -12.21 -29.25
C CYS A 152 -4.37 -12.27 -30.72
#